data_AF-A0A848UM97-F1
#
_entry.id   AF-A0A848UM97-F1
#
_cell.length_a   1.000
_cell.length_b   1.000
_cell.length_c   1.000
_cell.angle_alpha   90.00
_cell.angle_beta   90.00
_cell.angle_gamma   90.00
#
_symmetry.space_group_name_H-M   'P 1'
#
loop_
_entity.id
_entity.type
_entity.pdbx_description
1 polymer ?
#
loop_
_entity_poly.entity_id
_entity_poly.type
_entity_poly.pdbx_seq_one_letter_code
_entity_poly.pdbx_strand_id
1 'polypeptide(L)'
;MARLKENDTVLDKWVLTTYEVPSKPELGDKAVWHFDRSKNPHGCWKVDHTPPKGYKHPKVKVNKTQSYGVPVAMVFKSSNRANAKTKMKVWNNTNIDYIITQDKLPGVPSNAVMLELGVGKSLIKKWQSKYNL
;
A
#
# COMPACT_ATOMS: atom_id res chain seq x y z
N MET A 1 37.80 10.76 -44.70
CA MET A 1 37.16 10.82 -43.38
C MET A 1 36.69 9.43 -43.01
N ALA A 2 37.28 8.83 -41.96
CA ALA A 2 36.91 7.48 -41.54
C ALA A 2 35.61 7.51 -40.72
N ARG A 3 34.61 6.74 -41.13
CA ARG A 3 33.39 6.50 -40.35
C ARG A 3 33.76 5.68 -39.12
N LEU A 4 33.59 6.26 -37.93
CA LEU A 4 33.70 5.55 -36.66
C LEU A 4 32.72 4.36 -36.70
N LYS A 5 33.23 3.13 -36.56
CA LYS A 5 32.41 1.93 -36.39
C LYS A 5 31.73 2.02 -35.03
N GLU A 6 30.40 2.01 -35.02
CA GLU A 6 29.59 1.81 -33.83
C GLU A 6 29.92 0.42 -33.28
N ASN A 7 30.51 0.35 -32.08
CA ASN A 7 30.77 -0.92 -31.41
C ASN A 7 29.45 -1.46 -30.85
N ASP A 8 28.79 -2.35 -31.59
CA ASP A 8 27.66 -3.15 -31.09
C ASP A 8 28.15 -4.23 -30.10
N THR A 9 28.69 -3.81 -28.96
CA THR A 9 28.86 -4.75 -27.83
C THR A 9 27.51 -4.93 -27.16
N VAL A 10 26.86 -6.04 -27.50
CA VAL A 10 25.62 -6.49 -26.86
C VAL A 10 25.95 -6.89 -25.41
N LEU A 11 25.70 -5.99 -24.46
CA LEU A 11 25.88 -6.30 -23.04
C LEU A 11 24.73 -7.20 -22.55
N ASP A 12 25.07 -8.35 -21.96
CA ASP A 12 24.10 -9.28 -21.37
C ASP A 12 23.53 -8.77 -20.04
N LYS A 13 24.31 -7.98 -19.32
CA LYS A 13 23.93 -7.35 -18.05
C LYS A 13 24.47 -5.93 -18.00
N TRP A 14 23.61 -4.97 -17.70
CA TRP A 14 24.03 -3.60 -17.46
C TRP A 14 23.11 -2.91 -16.46
N VAL A 15 23.63 -1.86 -15.82
CA VAL A 15 22.89 -1.03 -14.87
C VAL A 15 22.84 0.38 -15.44
N LEU A 16 21.64 0.93 -15.57
CA LEU A 16 21.42 2.32 -15.97
C LEU A 16 20.96 3.10 -14.73
N THR A 17 21.78 4.06 -14.30
CA THR A 17 21.42 4.98 -13.22
C THR A 17 20.99 6.31 -13.81
N THR A 18 19.74 6.68 -13.63
CA THR A 18 19.20 7.98 -14.04
C THR A 18 19.03 8.86 -12.82
N TYR A 19 19.51 10.10 -12.92
CA TYR A 19 19.32 11.15 -11.91
C TYR A 19 18.46 12.24 -12.55
N GLU A 20 17.32 12.57 -11.95
CA GLU A 20 16.44 13.63 -12.47
C GLU A 20 17.06 15.04 -12.29
N VAL A 21 17.87 15.23 -11.24
CA VAL A 21 18.59 16.48 -10.97
C VAL A 21 20.11 16.23 -11.12
N PRO A 22 20.72 16.57 -12.28
CA PRO A 22 22.11 16.22 -12.58
C PRO A 22 23.14 16.84 -11.63
N SER A 23 22.82 17.96 -11.00
CA SER A 23 23.77 18.78 -10.24
C SER A 23 23.86 18.45 -8.75
N LYS A 24 22.88 17.75 -8.17
CA LYS A 24 22.86 17.39 -6.73
C LYS A 24 22.15 16.04 -6.51
N PRO A 25 22.88 14.90 -6.41
CA PRO A 25 22.29 13.57 -6.22
C PRO A 25 21.56 13.39 -4.88
N GLU A 26 21.70 14.32 -3.94
CA GLU A 26 20.95 14.32 -2.68
C GLU A 26 19.56 14.96 -2.80
N LEU A 27 19.30 15.75 -3.84
CA LEU A 27 18.05 16.49 -4.04
C LEU A 27 17.11 15.86 -5.08
N GLY A 28 17.63 15.03 -5.98
CA GLY A 28 16.85 14.44 -7.08
C GLY A 28 16.51 12.97 -6.87
N ASP A 29 15.50 12.51 -7.62
CA ASP A 29 15.10 11.11 -7.66
C ASP A 29 16.18 10.30 -8.38
N LYS A 30 16.56 9.17 -7.76
CA LYS A 30 17.53 8.22 -8.33
C LYS A 30 16.78 6.95 -8.70
N ALA A 31 16.75 6.63 -9.99
CA ALA A 31 16.27 5.34 -10.46
C ALA A 31 17.45 4.49 -10.95
N VAL A 32 17.58 3.29 -10.41
CA VAL A 32 18.56 2.30 -10.82
C VAL A 32 17.84 1.19 -11.56
N TRP A 33 18.10 1.09 -12.85
CA TRP A 33 17.48 0.12 -13.74
C TRP A 33 18.47 -1.01 -13.97
N HIS A 34 18.08 -2.22 -13.58
CA HIS A 34 18.87 -3.41 -13.76
C HIS A 34 18.38 -4.17 -15.00
N PHE A 35 19.25 -4.30 -15.99
CA PHE A 35 19.01 -5.07 -17.20
C PHE A 35 19.81 -6.37 -17.13
N ASP A 36 19.13 -7.48 -17.34
CA ASP A 36 19.71 -8.82 -17.39
C ASP A 36 18.93 -9.63 -18.43
N ARG A 37 19.56 -9.87 -19.58
CA ARG A 37 18.93 -10.55 -20.73
C ARG A 37 18.56 -12.00 -20.42
N SER A 38 19.18 -12.61 -19.41
CA SER A 38 18.84 -13.96 -18.97
C SER A 38 17.51 -14.02 -18.20
N LYS A 39 17.13 -12.92 -17.53
CA LYS A 39 15.89 -12.81 -16.76
C LYS A 39 14.77 -12.17 -17.56
N ASN A 40 15.08 -11.15 -18.36
CA ASN A 40 14.14 -10.48 -19.24
C ASN A 40 14.84 -10.13 -20.57
N PRO A 41 14.56 -10.85 -21.67
CA PRO A 41 15.24 -10.62 -22.94
C PRO A 41 14.83 -9.31 -23.63
N HIS A 42 13.70 -8.71 -23.24
CA HIS A 42 13.11 -7.57 -23.95
C HIS A 42 13.05 -6.29 -23.09
N GLY A 43 13.64 -6.29 -21.89
CA GLY A 43 13.60 -5.10 -21.05
C GLY A 43 14.28 -5.20 -19.68
N CYS A 44 14.04 -4.18 -18.87
CA CYS A 44 14.51 -4.11 -17.50
C CYS A 44 13.85 -5.20 -16.65
N TRP A 45 14.61 -5.85 -15.77
CA TRP A 45 14.05 -6.85 -14.86
C TRP A 45 13.69 -6.24 -13.49
N LYS A 46 14.36 -5.15 -13.08
CA LYS A 46 14.10 -4.48 -11.81
C LYS A 46 14.47 -3.00 -11.88
N VAL A 47 13.59 -2.17 -11.33
CA VAL A 47 13.83 -0.74 -11.13
C VAL A 47 13.80 -0.45 -9.64
N ASP A 48 14.91 0.01 -9.09
CA ASP A 48 14.98 0.54 -7.74
C ASP A 48 14.83 2.05 -7.78
N HIS A 49 13.71 2.56 -7.25
CA HIS A 49 13.45 4.00 -7.15
C HIS A 49 13.79 4.50 -5.76
N THR A 50 14.75 5.41 -5.66
CA THR A 50 15.08 6.11 -4.41
C THR A 50 14.51 7.52 -4.50
N PRO A 51 13.47 7.84 -3.70
CA PRO A 51 12.90 9.18 -3.66
C PRO A 51 13.90 10.19 -3.06
N PRO A 52 13.67 11.50 -3.24
CA PRO A 52 14.61 12.52 -2.82
C PRO A 52 14.64 12.62 -1.30
N LYS A 53 15.77 13.10 -0.75
CA LYS A 53 15.99 13.15 0.70
C LYS A 53 14.94 14.04 1.36
N GLY A 54 14.14 13.44 2.25
CA GLY A 54 13.07 14.14 2.96
C GLY A 54 11.70 14.15 2.26
N TYR A 55 11.56 13.46 1.12
CA TYR A 55 10.27 13.25 0.49
C TYR A 55 9.32 12.52 1.44
N LYS A 56 8.17 13.15 1.69
CA LYS A 56 7.06 12.53 2.41
C LYS A 56 5.95 12.35 1.40
N HIS A 57 5.49 11.12 1.23
CA HIS A 57 4.29 10.87 0.44
C HIS A 57 3.15 11.73 0.96
N PRO A 58 2.37 12.37 0.07
CA PRO A 58 1.24 13.17 0.49
C PRO A 58 0.28 12.28 1.28
N LYS A 59 -0.18 12.77 2.43
CA LYS A 59 -1.20 12.06 3.22
C LYS A 59 -2.48 12.00 2.39
N VAL A 60 -2.95 10.79 2.09
CA VAL A 60 -4.22 10.58 1.40
C VAL A 60 -5.33 11.17 2.26
N LYS A 61 -6.05 12.18 1.74
CA LYS A 61 -7.23 12.73 2.41
C LYS A 61 -8.41 11.83 2.09
N VAL A 62 -8.70 10.89 2.99
CA VAL A 62 -9.84 9.97 2.82
C VAL A 62 -11.12 10.65 3.29
N ASN A 63 -12.14 10.69 2.43
CA ASN A 63 -13.45 11.19 2.79
C ASN A 63 -14.30 10.08 3.44
N LYS A 64 -14.87 10.36 4.61
CA LYS A 64 -15.75 9.45 5.34
C LYS A 64 -16.98 9.03 4.52
N THR A 65 -17.57 9.95 3.77
CA THR A 65 -18.86 9.72 3.07
C THR A 65 -18.71 9.08 1.69
N GLN A 66 -17.48 8.87 1.22
CA GLN A 66 -17.21 8.20 -0.05
C GLN A 66 -17.30 6.68 0.12
N SER A 67 -18.52 6.20 0.37
CA SER A 67 -18.84 4.77 0.50
C SER A 67 -18.84 4.07 -0.85
N TYR A 68 -18.45 2.79 -0.88
CA TYR A 68 -18.54 1.92 -2.06
C TYR A 68 -19.97 1.42 -2.35
N GLY A 69 -21.00 1.98 -1.69
CA GLY A 69 -22.39 1.54 -1.80
C GLY A 69 -22.69 0.22 -1.07
N VAL A 70 -21.72 -0.30 -0.33
CA VAL A 70 -21.78 -1.54 0.43
C VAL A 70 -21.33 -1.30 1.87
N PRO A 71 -21.91 -2.00 2.86
CA PRO A 71 -21.59 -1.76 4.26
C PRO A 71 -20.19 -2.27 4.60
N VAL A 72 -19.48 -1.55 5.46
CA VAL A 72 -18.20 -1.98 6.04
C VAL A 72 -18.49 -2.55 7.43
N ALA A 73 -17.89 -3.70 7.73
CA ALA A 73 -18.02 -4.35 9.02
C ALA A 73 -16.63 -4.58 9.63
N MET A 74 -16.53 -4.36 10.93
CA MET A 74 -15.34 -4.61 11.72
C MET A 74 -15.68 -5.43 12.95
N VAL A 75 -14.95 -6.52 13.14
CA VAL A 75 -15.01 -7.37 14.33
C VAL A 75 -13.83 -7.00 15.23
N PHE A 76 -14.11 -6.74 16.51
CA PHE A 76 -13.09 -6.36 17.48
C PHE A 76 -13.37 -6.96 18.85
N LYS A 77 -12.31 -7.18 19.63
CA LYS A 77 -12.41 -7.42 21.08
C LYS A 77 -12.36 -6.09 21.80
N SER A 78 -13.15 -5.93 22.86
CA SER A 78 -13.16 -4.68 23.65
C SER A 78 -11.84 -4.38 24.36
N SER A 79 -10.95 -5.37 24.51
CA SER A 79 -9.59 -5.23 25.05
C SER A 79 -8.74 -6.44 24.67
N ASN A 80 -7.43 -6.40 24.94
CA ASN A 80 -6.51 -7.55 24.75
C ASN A 80 -6.63 -8.65 25.84
N ARG A 81 -7.59 -8.55 26.77
CA ARG A 81 -7.79 -9.56 27.81
C ARG A 81 -8.44 -10.82 27.22
N ALA A 82 -8.09 -12.00 27.72
CA ALA A 82 -8.68 -13.26 27.27
C ALA A 82 -10.22 -13.27 27.35
N ASN A 83 -10.78 -12.68 28.42
CA ASN A 83 -12.22 -12.60 28.68
C ASN A 83 -12.93 -11.44 27.96
N ALA A 84 -12.23 -10.69 27.10
CA ALA A 84 -12.82 -9.56 26.41
C ALA A 84 -13.91 -10.02 25.43
N LYS A 85 -15.08 -9.37 25.48
CA LYS A 85 -16.18 -9.69 24.58
C LYS A 85 -15.82 -9.28 23.14
N THR A 86 -16.04 -10.19 22.21
CA THR A 86 -16.02 -9.88 20.78
C THR A 86 -17.30 -9.13 20.42
N LYS A 87 -17.18 -8.09 19.60
CA LYS A 87 -18.28 -7.28 19.09
C LYS A 87 -18.07 -7.01 17.61
N MET A 88 -19.14 -6.69 16.90
CA MET A 88 -19.09 -6.24 15.52
C MET A 88 -19.72 -4.85 15.39
N LYS A 89 -19.05 -3.97 14.67
CA LYS A 89 -19.58 -2.67 14.27
C LYS A 89 -19.76 -2.66 12.75
N VAL A 90 -20.93 -2.21 12.31
CA VAL A 90 -21.28 -2.08 10.90
C VAL A 90 -21.52 -0.61 10.59
N TRP A 91 -20.96 -0.13 9.48
CA TRP A 91 -21.19 1.19 8.93
C TRP A 91 -21.75 1.07 7.51
N ASN A 92 -22.90 1.66 7.25
CA ASN A 92 -23.56 1.58 5.94
C ASN A 92 -23.00 2.59 4.93
N ASN A 93 -22.59 3.77 5.39
CA ASN A 93 -22.14 4.89 4.56
C ASN A 93 -20.75 5.36 4.98
N THR A 94 -19.78 4.46 5.06
CA THR A 94 -18.41 4.81 5.46
C THR A 94 -17.39 4.06 4.64
N ASN A 95 -16.29 4.74 4.28
CA ASN A 95 -15.17 4.14 3.57
C ASN A 95 -14.30 3.29 4.53
N ILE A 96 -13.78 2.16 4.06
CA ILE A 96 -12.86 1.29 4.81
C ILE A 96 -11.53 2.00 5.10
N ASP A 97 -10.99 2.77 4.16
CA ASP A 97 -9.74 3.51 4.33
C ASP A 97 -9.90 4.57 5.44
N TYR A 98 -11.09 5.15 5.57
CA TYR A 98 -11.40 6.07 6.67
C TYR A 98 -11.35 5.32 8.01
N ILE A 99 -11.87 4.09 8.08
CA ILE A 99 -11.86 3.31 9.31
C ILE A 99 -10.43 2.96 9.75
N ILE A 100 -9.54 2.62 8.81
CA ILE A 100 -8.15 2.23 9.09
C ILE A 100 -7.27 3.44 9.47
N THR A 101 -7.59 4.62 8.94
CA THR A 101 -6.77 5.83 9.13
C THR A 101 -7.09 6.62 10.41
N GLN A 102 -8.16 6.27 11.13
CA GLN A 102 -8.59 7.02 12.32
C GLN A 102 -8.12 6.37 13.62
N ASP A 103 -7.60 7.19 14.52
CA ASP A 103 -7.17 6.73 15.85
C ASP A 103 -8.36 6.35 16.75
N LYS A 104 -9.52 6.97 16.51
CA LYS A 104 -10.74 6.77 17.32
C LYS A 104 -11.95 6.58 16.41
N LEU A 105 -12.68 5.51 16.66
CA LEU A 105 -13.88 5.15 15.91
C LEU A 105 -15.11 5.21 16.81
N PRO A 106 -16.22 5.86 16.38
CA PRO A 106 -17.44 5.91 17.17
C PRO A 106 -18.00 4.51 17.47
N GLY A 107 -18.17 4.19 18.75
CA GLY A 107 -18.67 2.89 19.21
C GLY A 107 -17.62 1.78 19.30
N VAL A 108 -16.34 2.11 19.09
CA VAL A 108 -15.21 1.20 19.28
C VAL A 108 -14.31 1.79 20.37
N PRO A 109 -14.03 1.06 21.47
CA PRO A 109 -13.11 1.50 22.50
C PRO A 109 -11.70 1.75 21.93
N SER A 110 -10.96 2.71 22.49
CA SER A 110 -9.58 3.02 22.06
C SER A 110 -8.59 1.88 22.33
N ASN A 111 -8.88 1.02 23.30
CA ASN A 111 -8.10 -0.16 23.64
C ASN A 111 -8.60 -1.44 22.95
N ALA A 112 -9.51 -1.32 21.99
CA ALA A 112 -10.03 -2.46 21.25
C ALA A 112 -8.95 -3.10 20.38
N VAL A 113 -9.04 -4.42 20.23
CA VAL A 113 -8.17 -5.19 19.32
C VAL A 113 -9.00 -5.57 18.10
N MET A 114 -8.63 -5.03 16.93
CA MET A 114 -9.26 -5.37 15.65
C MET A 114 -8.89 -6.81 15.25
N LEU A 115 -9.90 -7.62 14.92
CA LEU A 115 -9.71 -9.00 14.47
C LEU A 115 -9.89 -9.12 12.96
N GLU A 116 -11.00 -8.60 12.44
CA GLU A 116 -11.35 -8.67 11.01
C GLU A 116 -12.01 -7.35 10.59
N LEU A 117 -11.70 -6.89 9.39
CA LEU A 117 -12.27 -5.70 8.77
C LEU A 117 -12.53 -5.99 7.29
N GLY A 118 -13.69 -5.60 6.78
CA GLY A 118 -14.03 -5.87 5.40
C GLY A 118 -15.35 -5.26 4.97
N VAL A 119 -15.61 -5.34 3.67
CA VAL A 119 -16.73 -4.68 3.01
C VAL A 119 -17.69 -5.72 2.44
N GLY A 120 -18.98 -5.60 2.75
CA GLY A 120 -20.04 -6.42 2.19
C GLY A 120 -20.96 -7.09 3.22
N LYS A 121 -22.22 -7.30 2.84
CA LYS A 121 -23.25 -7.93 3.69
C LYS A 121 -22.99 -9.42 3.97
N SER A 122 -22.31 -10.12 3.07
CA SER A 122 -21.95 -11.53 3.24
C SER A 122 -20.99 -11.75 4.41
N LEU A 123 -20.04 -10.83 4.60
CA LEU A 123 -19.08 -10.86 5.71
C LEU A 123 -19.76 -10.71 7.06
N ILE A 124 -20.76 -9.81 7.15
CA ILE A 124 -21.56 -9.61 8.37
C ILE A 124 -22.17 -10.94 8.83
N LYS A 125 -22.86 -11.64 7.93
CA LYS A 125 -23.48 -12.94 8.25
C LYS A 125 -22.45 -14.00 8.62
N LYS A 126 -21.35 -14.07 7.87
CA LYS A 126 -20.25 -15.02 8.13
C LYS A 126 -19.64 -14.80 9.51
N TRP A 127 -19.43 -13.55 9.90
CA TRP A 127 -18.81 -13.20 11.18
C TRP A 127 -19.76 -13.32 12.35
N GLN A 128 -21.06 -13.05 12.17
CA GLN A 128 -22.07 -13.36 13.18
C GLN A 128 -22.04 -14.84 13.55
N SER A 129 -22.00 -15.73 12.56
CA SER A 129 -21.88 -17.17 12.80
C SER A 129 -20.52 -17.57 13.40
N LYS A 130 -19.41 -17.05 12.85
CA LYS A 130 -18.05 -17.40 13.30
C LYS A 130 -17.77 -17.00 14.75
N TYR A 131 -18.25 -15.84 15.18
CA TYR A 131 -17.97 -15.27 16.50
C TYR A 131 -19.15 -15.38 17.47
N ASN A 132 -20.24 -16.04 17.06
CA ASN A 132 -21.48 -16.19 17.84
C ASN A 132 -22.02 -14.85 18.37
N LEU A 133 -22.18 -13.87 17.47
CA LEU A 133 -22.56 -12.47 17.76
C LEU A 133 -24.05 -12.19 17.54
#